data_AF-A0A7C5ZQT2-F1
#
_entry.id   AF-A0A7C5ZQT2-F1
#
_cell.length_a   1.000
_cell.length_b   1.000
_cell.length_c   1.000
_cell.angle_alpha   90.00
_cell.angle_beta   90.00
_cell.angle_gamma   90.00
#
_symmetry.space_group_name_H-M   'P 1'
#
loop_
_entity.id
_entity.type
_entity.pdbx_description
1 polymer ?
#
loop_
_entity_poly.entity_id
_entity_poly.type
_entity_poly.pdbx_seq_one_letter_code
_entity_poly.pdbx_strand_id
1 'polypeptide(L)'
;MVKLSPSNIVNTVGSTDLEIVKTIEHLLCSLFINKIDNLLIEIDGSEIPILDGSIQEFNEKLTNNIMEINKIATSLSIQNYIKIEDYEVFPAQSLEIYCLIGNNILYWKEGNPLFPAKTYGYIQDYPILQQLNLGKGSDPFNTLILSKNKPINNLFLLNYHKIIDFLGDIYTTNIPYISGIFFLNNPNHTKNNKIAIKIMEIYERREKVC
;
A
#
# COMPACT_ATOMS: atom_id res chain seq x y z
N MET A 1 -2.39 -22.27 -3.83
CA MET A 1 -2.80 -20.97 -4.40
C MET A 1 -3.19 -20.09 -3.23
N VAL A 2 -2.45 -19.00 -3.00
CA VAL A 2 -2.71 -18.06 -1.91
C VAL A 2 -3.77 -17.07 -2.39
N LYS A 3 -4.85 -16.89 -1.62
CA LYS A 3 -5.92 -15.94 -1.99
C LYS A 3 -5.64 -14.59 -1.34
N LEU A 4 -5.72 -13.51 -2.12
CA LEU A 4 -5.57 -12.16 -1.62
C LEU A 4 -6.76 -11.80 -0.70
N SER A 5 -6.45 -11.52 0.57
CA SER A 5 -7.40 -11.01 1.57
C SER A 5 -6.61 -10.37 2.72
N PRO A 6 -7.08 -9.24 3.31
CA PRO A 6 -6.48 -8.66 4.51
C PRO A 6 -6.49 -9.64 5.70
N SER A 7 -7.43 -10.58 5.74
CA SER A 7 -7.52 -11.61 6.79
C SER A 7 -6.41 -12.68 6.69
N ASN A 8 -5.75 -12.78 5.54
CA ASN A 8 -4.67 -13.72 5.29
C ASN A 8 -3.27 -13.09 5.52
N ILE A 9 -3.22 -11.81 5.94
CA ILE A 9 -1.98 -11.13 6.29
C ILE A 9 -1.46 -11.67 7.63
N VAL A 10 -0.24 -12.19 7.61
CA VAL A 10 0.40 -12.86 8.77
C VAL A 10 1.47 -12.02 9.44
N ASN A 11 2.03 -11.04 8.73
CA ASN A 11 3.02 -10.12 9.27
C ASN A 11 2.82 -8.71 8.68
N THR A 12 2.98 -7.72 9.54
CA THR A 12 2.86 -6.28 9.24
C THR A 12 4.04 -5.48 9.80
N VAL A 13 5.13 -6.17 10.18
CA VAL A 13 6.34 -5.55 10.72
C VAL A 13 7.32 -5.30 9.58
N GLY A 14 7.39 -4.05 9.15
CA GLY A 14 8.33 -3.59 8.11
C GLY A 14 7.87 -3.82 6.66
N SER A 15 6.90 -4.71 6.45
CA SER A 15 6.27 -5.05 5.17
C SER A 15 4.84 -5.57 5.41
N THR A 16 4.11 -5.85 4.33
CA THR A 16 2.86 -6.61 4.36
C THR A 16 3.09 -8.00 3.77
N ASP A 17 2.98 -9.03 4.61
CA ASP A 17 3.21 -10.42 4.20
C ASP A 17 1.89 -11.21 4.20
N LEU A 18 1.58 -11.83 3.06
CA LEU A 18 0.41 -12.65 2.80
C LEU A 18 0.78 -14.13 2.86
N GLU A 19 0.37 -14.81 3.93
CA GLU A 19 0.71 -16.22 4.19
C GLU A 19 2.22 -16.50 4.01
N ILE A 20 2.61 -17.08 2.88
CA ILE A 20 4.00 -17.46 2.54
C ILE A 20 4.72 -16.43 1.65
N VAL A 21 4.00 -15.40 1.17
CA VAL A 21 4.52 -14.39 0.24
C VAL A 21 4.75 -13.07 0.97
N LYS A 22 5.99 -12.57 0.93
CA LYS A 22 6.41 -11.35 1.64
C LYS A 22 6.48 -10.13 0.73
N THR A 23 6.40 -8.94 1.36
CA THR A 23 6.68 -7.64 0.71
C THR A 23 5.76 -7.34 -0.47
N ILE A 24 4.45 -7.58 -0.31
CA ILE A 24 3.49 -7.50 -1.43
C ILE A 24 3.05 -6.05 -1.75
N GLU A 25 3.23 -5.12 -0.83
CA GLU A 25 2.61 -3.80 -0.80
C GLU A 25 2.90 -2.95 -2.05
N HIS A 26 4.13 -2.93 -2.56
CA HIS A 26 4.47 -2.12 -3.74
C HIS A 26 3.81 -2.65 -5.01
N LEU A 27 3.87 -3.97 -5.22
CA LEU A 27 3.19 -4.63 -6.33
C LEU A 27 1.68 -4.39 -6.25
N LEU A 28 1.08 -4.57 -5.07
CA LEU A 28 -0.34 -4.34 -4.86
C LEU A 28 -0.73 -2.87 -5.11
N CYS A 29 0.10 -1.91 -4.72
CA CYS A 29 -0.15 -0.50 -5.04
C CYS A 29 -0.18 -0.26 -6.55
N SER A 30 0.75 -0.85 -7.31
CA SER A 30 0.75 -0.78 -8.77
C SER A 30 -0.53 -1.35 -9.39
N LEU A 31 -1.00 -2.50 -8.88
CA LEU A 31 -2.25 -3.10 -9.35
C LEU A 31 -3.46 -2.23 -9.02
N PHE A 32 -3.50 -1.66 -7.81
CA PHE A 32 -4.58 -0.79 -7.35
C PHE A 32 -4.75 0.46 -8.20
N ILE A 33 -3.65 1.16 -8.50
CA ILE A 33 -3.73 2.41 -9.29
C ILE A 33 -4.05 2.14 -10.76
N ASN A 34 -3.70 0.96 -11.28
CA ASN A 34 -4.04 0.52 -12.64
C ASN A 34 -5.39 -0.19 -12.73
N LYS A 35 -6.13 -0.28 -11.62
CA LYS A 35 -7.49 -0.88 -11.57
C LYS A 35 -7.56 -2.33 -12.04
N ILE A 36 -6.49 -3.10 -11.78
CA ILE A 36 -6.49 -4.53 -12.07
C ILE A 36 -7.45 -5.22 -11.11
N ASP A 37 -8.25 -6.15 -11.61
CA ASP A 37 -9.28 -6.87 -10.83
C ASP A 37 -9.02 -8.38 -10.78
N ASN A 38 -8.48 -8.94 -11.86
CA ASN A 38 -8.16 -10.36 -11.98
C ASN A 38 -6.74 -10.54 -12.52
N LEU A 39 -5.92 -11.30 -11.78
CA LEU A 39 -4.60 -11.71 -12.24
C LEU A 39 -4.13 -12.96 -11.50
N LEU A 40 -3.19 -13.67 -12.11
CA LEU A 40 -2.38 -14.70 -11.46
C LEU A 40 -0.95 -14.18 -11.39
N ILE A 41 -0.37 -14.17 -10.18
CA ILE A 41 1.03 -13.84 -9.95
C ILE A 41 1.76 -15.13 -9.59
N GLU A 42 2.77 -15.47 -10.36
CA GLU A 42 3.68 -16.58 -10.09
C GLU A 42 5.04 -16.00 -9.69
N ILE A 43 5.62 -16.54 -8.62
CA ILE A 43 6.94 -16.14 -8.14
C ILE A 43 7.78 -17.38 -7.81
N ASP A 44 9.05 -17.30 -8.14
CA ASP A 44 10.06 -18.28 -7.72
C ASP A 44 10.71 -17.78 -6.43
N GLY A 45 10.10 -18.08 -5.29
CA GLY A 45 10.55 -17.65 -3.97
C GLY A 45 9.41 -17.35 -3.00
N SER A 46 9.74 -16.75 -1.86
CA SER A 46 8.77 -16.38 -0.82
C SER A 46 8.58 -14.87 -0.68
N GLU A 47 9.09 -14.06 -1.61
CA GLU A 47 9.11 -12.61 -1.50
C GLU A 47 8.97 -11.97 -2.88
N ILE A 48 8.18 -10.90 -2.97
CA ILE A 48 8.08 -10.08 -4.18
C ILE A 48 9.38 -9.27 -4.34
N PRO A 49 9.98 -9.21 -5.54
CA PRO A 49 11.18 -8.42 -5.77
C PRO A 49 10.98 -6.94 -5.40
N ILE A 50 11.91 -6.38 -4.62
CA ILE A 50 11.87 -4.97 -4.20
C ILE A 50 12.16 -3.99 -5.35
N LEU A 51 12.81 -4.48 -6.43
CA LEU A 51 13.21 -3.71 -7.60
C LEU A 51 14.04 -2.47 -7.20
N ASP A 52 13.68 -1.29 -7.70
CA ASP A 52 14.29 -0.02 -7.30
C ASP A 52 13.74 0.56 -5.98
N GLY A 53 12.86 -0.16 -5.29
CA GLY A 53 12.19 0.24 -4.06
C GLY A 53 10.98 1.16 -4.23
N SER A 54 10.61 1.47 -5.47
CA SER A 54 9.38 2.20 -5.81
C SER A 54 8.37 1.28 -6.49
N ILE A 55 7.32 1.88 -7.04
CA ILE A 55 6.31 1.20 -7.89
C ILE A 55 6.55 1.40 -9.39
N GLN A 56 7.62 2.09 -9.78
CA GLN A 56 7.83 2.52 -11.16
C GLN A 56 7.94 1.32 -12.12
N GLU A 57 8.84 0.40 -11.84
CA GLU A 57 9.08 -0.76 -12.71
C GLU A 57 7.85 -1.67 -12.83
N PHE A 58 7.10 -1.87 -11.75
CA PHE A 58 5.82 -2.59 -11.79
C PHE A 58 4.81 -1.90 -12.70
N ASN A 59 4.65 -0.58 -12.58
CA ASN A 59 3.73 0.18 -13.44
C ASN A 59 4.13 0.11 -14.92
N GLU A 60 5.41 0.26 -15.23
CA GLU A 60 5.90 0.17 -16.62
C GLU A 60 5.58 -1.17 -17.27
N LYS A 61 5.63 -2.27 -16.50
CA LYS A 61 5.23 -3.60 -16.98
C LYS A 61 3.72 -3.75 -17.15
N LEU A 62 2.92 -3.06 -16.34
CA LEU A 62 1.45 -3.15 -16.43
C LEU A 62 0.86 -2.31 -17.56
N THR A 63 1.33 -1.07 -17.80
CA THR A 63 0.64 -0.08 -18.66
C THR A 63 0.27 -0.59 -20.06
N ASN A 64 1.06 -1.48 -20.66
CA ASN A 64 0.81 -2.00 -22.00
C ASN A 64 0.20 -3.42 -22.03
N ASN A 65 -0.14 -4.00 -20.88
CA ASN A 65 -0.55 -5.40 -20.74
C ASN A 65 -1.91 -5.56 -20.03
N ILE A 66 -2.77 -4.54 -20.09
CA ILE A 66 -4.12 -4.56 -19.49
C ILE A 66 -5.15 -4.86 -20.58
N MET A 67 -6.08 -5.76 -20.27
CA MET A 67 -7.21 -6.07 -21.13
C MET A 67 -8.51 -5.83 -20.37
N GLU A 68 -9.40 -5.02 -20.94
CA GLU A 68 -10.75 -4.87 -20.43
C GLU A 68 -11.60 -6.08 -20.82
N ILE A 69 -12.36 -6.59 -19.85
CA ILE A 69 -13.31 -7.69 -20.04
C ILE A 69 -14.74 -7.17 -19.86
N ASN A 70 -15.72 -7.80 -20.52
CA ASN A 70 -17.12 -7.42 -20.39
C ASN A 70 -17.73 -7.95 -19.08
N LYS A 71 -17.27 -7.40 -17.96
CA LYS A 71 -17.73 -7.71 -16.60
C LYS A 71 -17.67 -6.45 -15.74
N ILE A 72 -18.64 -6.29 -14.85
CA ILE A 72 -18.65 -5.20 -13.89
C ILE A 72 -17.52 -5.43 -12.88
N ALA A 73 -16.61 -4.45 -12.76
CA ALA A 73 -15.53 -4.49 -11.78
C ALA A 73 -16.06 -4.30 -10.35
N THR A 74 -15.40 -4.92 -9.38
CA THR A 74 -15.72 -4.77 -7.96
C THR A 74 -15.42 -3.34 -7.50
N SER A 75 -16.37 -2.74 -6.78
CA SER A 75 -16.23 -1.37 -6.30
C SER A 75 -16.88 -1.14 -4.93
N LEU A 76 -16.38 -0.16 -4.20
CA LEU A 76 -16.90 0.26 -2.91
C LEU A 76 -16.83 1.77 -2.74
N SER A 77 -18.00 2.42 -2.65
CA SER A 77 -18.09 3.80 -2.18
C SER A 77 -18.35 3.86 -0.68
N ILE A 78 -17.49 4.53 0.08
CA ILE A 78 -17.70 4.74 1.52
C ILE A 78 -18.93 5.62 1.70
N GLN A 79 -19.95 5.13 2.43
CA GLN A 79 -21.22 5.85 2.64
C GLN A 79 -21.35 6.44 4.04
N ASN A 80 -20.61 5.92 5.01
CA ASN A 80 -20.67 6.35 6.40
C ASN A 80 -19.25 6.64 6.90
N TYR A 81 -19.16 7.52 7.91
CA TYR A 81 -17.92 7.77 8.63
C TYR A 81 -17.38 6.49 9.28
N ILE A 82 -16.07 6.27 9.16
CA ILE A 82 -15.36 5.16 9.79
C ILE A 82 -14.21 5.71 10.61
N LYS A 83 -14.12 5.29 11.86
CA LYS A 83 -12.96 5.56 12.73
C LYS A 83 -12.31 4.25 13.15
N ILE A 84 -11.00 4.13 12.93
CA ILE A 84 -10.20 3.01 13.40
C ILE A 84 -8.88 3.58 13.91
N GLU A 85 -8.62 3.39 15.20
CA GLU A 85 -7.47 4.01 15.86
C GLU A 85 -7.44 5.53 15.62
N ASP A 86 -6.40 6.01 14.94
CA ASP A 86 -6.16 7.38 14.55
C ASP A 86 -6.38 7.62 13.05
N TYR A 87 -7.10 6.71 12.38
CA TYR A 87 -7.60 6.90 11.02
C TYR A 87 -9.07 7.29 11.04
N GLU A 88 -9.39 8.22 10.15
CA GLU A 88 -10.75 8.70 9.94
C GLU A 88 -11.07 8.67 8.45
N VAL A 89 -12.16 8.01 8.06
CA VAL A 89 -12.58 7.88 6.66
C VAL A 89 -13.96 8.48 6.49
N PHE A 90 -14.10 9.34 5.49
CA PHE A 90 -15.34 10.05 5.19
C PHE A 90 -15.88 9.67 3.81
N PRO A 91 -17.21 9.71 3.62
CA PRO A 91 -17.82 9.51 2.31
C PRO A 91 -17.37 10.54 1.27
N ALA A 92 -17.02 10.09 0.08
CA ALA A 92 -16.71 10.95 -1.07
C ALA A 92 -16.86 10.20 -2.40
N GLN A 93 -16.91 10.96 -3.49
CA GLN A 93 -16.99 10.42 -4.85
C GLN A 93 -15.60 10.09 -5.44
N SER A 94 -14.54 10.71 -4.92
CA SER A 94 -13.15 10.46 -5.27
C SER A 94 -12.43 9.69 -4.16
N LEU A 95 -11.30 9.07 -4.50
CA LEU A 95 -10.32 8.61 -3.53
C LEU A 95 -9.31 9.71 -3.22
N GLU A 96 -9.29 10.15 -1.97
CA GLU A 96 -8.38 11.19 -1.48
C GLU A 96 -7.75 10.75 -0.16
N ILE A 97 -6.47 11.07 0.01
CA ILE A 97 -5.66 10.65 1.16
C ILE A 97 -4.97 11.88 1.75
N TYR A 98 -5.23 12.14 3.02
CA TYR A 98 -4.50 13.06 3.87
C TYR A 98 -3.63 12.24 4.82
N CYS A 99 -2.31 12.32 4.67
CA CYS A 99 -1.36 11.55 5.48
C CYS A 99 -0.54 12.49 6.37
N LEU A 100 -0.67 12.34 7.68
CA LEU A 100 0.11 13.05 8.70
C LEU A 100 1.29 12.17 9.13
N ILE A 101 2.51 12.66 8.93
CA ILE A 101 3.76 11.99 9.36
C ILE A 101 4.54 12.95 10.24
N GLY A 102 4.59 12.67 11.54
CA GLY A 102 5.05 13.63 12.54
C GLY A 102 4.24 14.93 12.45
N ASN A 103 4.89 16.03 12.08
CA ASN A 103 4.25 17.34 11.92
C ASN A 103 3.95 17.70 10.44
N ASN A 104 4.22 16.79 9.50
CA ASN A 104 4.04 17.05 8.08
C ASN A 104 2.71 16.46 7.59
N ILE A 105 1.94 17.26 6.86
CA ILE A 105 0.71 16.81 6.21
C ILE A 105 0.97 16.67 4.72
N LEU A 106 0.48 15.56 4.17
CA LEU A 106 0.53 15.24 2.76
C LEU A 106 -0.87 15.04 2.24
N TYR A 107 -1.10 15.47 1.02
CA TYR A 107 -2.34 15.26 0.32
C TYR A 107 -2.05 14.53 -0.99
N TRP A 108 -2.83 13.49 -1.27
CA TRP A 108 -2.86 12.83 -2.54
C TRP A 108 -4.30 12.57 -2.96
N LYS A 109 -4.56 12.68 -4.25
CA LYS A 109 -5.84 12.35 -4.87
C LYS A 109 -5.58 11.44 -6.04
N GLU A 110 -6.46 10.46 -6.22
CA GLU A 110 -6.41 9.54 -7.35
C GLU A 110 -6.26 10.27 -8.69
N GLY A 111 -5.40 9.71 -9.54
CA GLY A 111 -4.96 10.32 -10.80
C GLY A 111 -3.63 11.10 -10.70
N ASN A 112 -3.20 11.49 -9.50
CA ASN A 112 -1.88 12.10 -9.32
C ASN A 112 -0.76 11.04 -9.23
N PRO A 113 0.44 11.31 -9.79
CA PRO A 113 1.55 10.36 -9.77
C PRO A 113 2.06 10.13 -8.34
N LEU A 114 2.47 8.88 -8.06
CA LEU A 114 3.08 8.46 -6.78
C LEU A 114 4.58 8.13 -6.91
N PHE A 115 5.07 7.86 -8.12
CA PHE A 115 6.47 7.57 -8.40
C PHE A 115 7.24 8.87 -8.71
N PRO A 116 8.57 8.90 -8.48
CA PRO A 116 9.46 7.81 -8.12
C PRO A 116 9.70 7.68 -6.60
N ALA A 117 8.65 7.79 -5.76
CA ALA A 117 8.79 7.60 -4.32
C ALA A 117 9.30 6.19 -3.98
N LYS A 118 10.48 6.12 -3.36
CA LYS A 118 11.15 4.89 -2.97
C LYS A 118 10.99 4.59 -1.49
N THR A 119 11.13 3.32 -1.14
CA THR A 119 11.30 2.90 0.25
C THR A 119 12.54 3.52 0.87
N TYR A 120 12.49 3.66 2.19
CA TYR A 120 13.53 4.35 2.94
C TYR A 120 13.73 3.72 4.31
N GLY A 121 14.95 3.81 4.80
CA GLY A 121 15.34 3.32 6.12
C GLY A 121 16.35 4.24 6.76
N TYR A 122 16.35 4.32 8.09
CA TYR A 122 17.37 5.06 8.82
C TYR A 122 18.59 4.18 9.08
N ILE A 123 19.78 4.68 8.76
CA ILE A 123 21.04 3.97 9.00
C ILE A 123 21.23 3.60 10.48
N GLN A 124 20.68 4.42 11.39
CA GLN A 124 20.72 4.16 12.82
C GLN A 124 19.91 2.93 13.24
N ASP A 125 18.87 2.58 12.48
CA ASP A 125 17.97 1.46 12.79
C ASP A 125 18.47 0.16 12.15
N TYR A 126 19.42 0.24 11.22
CA TYR A 126 19.98 -0.91 10.50
C TYR A 126 20.56 -2.02 11.41
N PRO A 127 21.30 -1.74 12.50
CA PRO A 127 21.78 -2.79 13.40
C PRO A 127 20.66 -3.61 14.05
N ILE A 128 19.53 -2.97 14.37
CA ILE A 128 18.34 -3.63 14.94
C ILE A 128 17.67 -4.48 13.85
N LEU A 129 17.51 -3.94 12.64
CA LEU A 129 16.95 -4.68 11.51
C LEU A 129 17.77 -5.95 11.21
N GLN A 130 19.10 -5.87 11.25
CA GLN A 130 19.97 -7.04 11.08
C GLN A 130 19.72 -8.12 12.13
N GLN A 131 19.55 -7.75 13.41
CA GLN A 131 19.24 -8.71 14.49
C GLN A 131 17.88 -9.40 14.27
N LEU A 132 16.92 -8.68 13.68
CA LEU A 132 15.61 -9.21 13.33
C LEU A 132 15.59 -9.95 11.98
N ASN A 133 16.75 -10.13 11.33
CA ASN A 133 16.86 -10.69 9.98
C ASN A 133 16.07 -9.91 8.90
N LEU A 134 15.84 -8.61 9.10
CA LEU A 134 15.16 -7.70 8.18
C LEU A 134 16.16 -6.89 7.36
N GLY A 135 15.72 -6.35 6.21
CA GLY A 135 16.51 -5.41 5.39
C GLY A 135 17.78 -6.01 4.76
N LYS A 136 17.84 -7.34 4.59
CA LYS A 136 19.03 -8.03 4.05
C LYS A 136 19.35 -7.70 2.60
N GLY A 137 18.32 -7.37 1.81
CA GLY A 137 18.45 -6.98 0.41
C GLY A 137 18.56 -5.46 0.20
N SER A 138 18.55 -4.66 1.27
CA SER A 138 18.57 -3.21 1.15
C SER A 138 19.94 -2.69 0.73
N ASP A 139 19.96 -1.86 -0.31
CA ASP A 139 21.15 -1.17 -0.80
C ASP A 139 20.80 0.27 -1.25
N PRO A 140 21.78 1.13 -1.60
CA PRO A 140 21.49 2.49 -2.05
C PRO A 140 20.76 2.60 -3.40
N PHE A 141 20.65 1.51 -4.17
CA PHE A 141 19.90 1.49 -5.43
C PHE A 141 18.41 1.34 -5.15
N ASN A 142 18.03 0.43 -4.25
CA ASN A 142 16.65 0.12 -3.92
C ASN A 142 16.10 0.83 -2.66
N THR A 143 16.95 1.39 -1.81
CA THR A 143 16.52 1.98 -0.54
C THR A 143 17.15 3.36 -0.34
N LEU A 144 16.32 4.36 -0.05
CA LEU A 144 16.81 5.67 0.39
C LEU A 144 17.30 5.58 1.84
N ILE A 145 18.63 5.66 2.02
CA ILE A 145 19.26 5.58 3.34
C ILE A 145 19.28 6.96 3.99
N LEU A 146 18.49 7.12 5.05
CA LEU A 146 18.38 8.34 5.82
C LEU A 146 19.26 8.31 7.06
N SER A 147 19.54 9.49 7.61
CA SER A 147 20.21 9.64 8.90
C SER A 147 19.41 10.61 9.77
N LYS A 148 19.11 10.21 11.01
CA LYS A 148 18.41 11.05 12.01
C LYS A 148 19.12 12.39 12.27
N ASN A 149 20.41 12.49 11.97
CA ASN A 149 21.25 13.66 12.22
C ASN A 149 21.43 14.57 10.99
N LYS A 150 20.83 14.25 9.84
CA LYS A 150 20.92 15.07 8.63
C LYS A 150 19.53 15.53 8.20
N PRO A 151 19.35 16.81 7.82
CA PRO A 151 18.11 17.25 7.23
C PRO A 151 17.84 16.47 5.94
N ILE A 152 16.59 16.06 5.77
CA ILE A 152 16.14 15.31 4.61
C ILE A 152 15.90 16.28 3.45
N ASN A 153 16.84 16.32 2.50
CA ASN A 153 16.61 17.00 1.22
C ASN A 153 15.69 16.09 0.37
N ASN A 154 14.60 16.63 -0.17
CA ASN A 154 13.51 15.91 -0.88
C ASN A 154 12.53 15.09 -0.01
N LEU A 155 11.87 15.77 0.94
CA LEU A 155 10.68 15.23 1.63
C LEU A 155 9.63 14.67 0.65
N PHE A 156 9.45 15.30 -0.51
CA PHE A 156 8.42 14.93 -1.50
C PHE A 156 8.51 13.45 -1.93
N LEU A 157 9.71 12.91 -2.18
CA LEU A 157 9.88 11.51 -2.61
C LEU A 157 9.69 10.50 -1.48
N LEU A 158 9.95 10.88 -0.24
CA LEU A 158 9.81 9.99 0.92
C LEU A 158 8.38 9.91 1.42
N ASN A 159 7.66 11.01 1.26
CA ASN A 159 6.35 11.22 1.84
C ASN A 159 5.24 10.47 1.11
N TYR A 160 5.30 10.36 -0.22
CA TYR A 160 4.34 9.52 -0.97
C TYR A 160 4.57 8.03 -0.76
N HIS A 161 5.74 7.60 -0.27
CA HIS A 161 5.98 6.18 -0.02
C HIS A 161 5.00 5.60 1.02
N LYS A 162 4.65 6.37 2.05
CA LYS A 162 3.63 5.95 3.02
C LYS A 162 2.22 5.87 2.43
N ILE A 163 1.94 6.62 1.37
CA ILE A 163 0.70 6.51 0.60
C ILE A 163 0.76 5.27 -0.30
N ILE A 164 1.91 4.97 -0.91
CA ILE A 164 2.14 3.72 -1.67
C ILE A 164 1.87 2.51 -0.78
N ASP A 165 2.51 2.46 0.40
CA ASP A 165 2.30 1.40 1.40
C ASP A 165 0.81 1.24 1.72
N PHE A 166 0.14 2.34 2.05
CA PHE A 166 -1.28 2.35 2.37
C PHE A 166 -2.15 1.82 1.23
N LEU A 167 -1.94 2.30 0.00
CA LEU A 167 -2.73 1.85 -1.16
C LEU A 167 -2.50 0.37 -1.46
N GLY A 168 -1.26 -0.11 -1.34
CA GLY A 168 -0.94 -1.54 -1.45
C GLY A 168 -1.67 -2.38 -0.41
N ASP A 169 -1.61 -1.95 0.85
CA ASP A 169 -2.26 -2.64 1.97
C ASP A 169 -3.79 -2.64 1.83
N ILE A 170 -4.38 -1.54 1.37
CA ILE A 170 -5.83 -1.46 1.10
C ILE A 170 -6.24 -2.41 -0.02
N TYR A 171 -5.40 -2.59 -1.04
CA TYR A 171 -5.72 -3.48 -2.16
C TYR A 171 -5.67 -4.97 -1.81
N THR A 172 -5.22 -5.35 -0.61
CA THR A 172 -5.45 -6.70 -0.08
C THR A 172 -6.93 -7.09 -0.05
N THR A 173 -7.85 -6.11 -0.05
CA THR A 173 -9.30 -6.32 -0.17
C THR A 173 -9.73 -6.87 -1.53
N ASN A 174 -8.88 -6.78 -2.56
CA ASN A 174 -9.19 -7.07 -3.96
C ASN A 174 -10.35 -6.22 -4.52
N ILE A 175 -10.50 -4.99 -4.03
CA ILE A 175 -11.47 -4.00 -4.52
C ILE A 175 -10.69 -2.88 -5.24
N PRO A 176 -10.60 -2.89 -6.58
CA PRO A 176 -9.80 -1.92 -7.34
C PRO A 176 -10.40 -0.51 -7.35
N TYR A 177 -11.71 -0.39 -7.13
CA TYR A 177 -12.41 0.90 -7.11
C TYR A 177 -12.94 1.21 -5.71
N ILE A 178 -12.24 2.04 -4.96
CA ILE A 178 -12.68 2.52 -3.65
C ILE A 178 -12.79 4.04 -3.70
N SER A 179 -13.90 4.61 -3.21
CA SER A 179 -14.06 6.08 -3.08
C SER A 179 -14.35 6.50 -1.64
N GLY A 180 -13.71 7.59 -1.21
CA GLY A 180 -13.71 8.09 0.16
C GLY A 180 -12.51 9.01 0.43
N ILE A 181 -12.61 9.84 1.46
CA ILE A 181 -11.49 10.65 1.95
C ILE A 181 -10.91 9.96 3.18
N PHE A 182 -9.62 9.63 3.14
CA PHE A 182 -8.89 8.94 4.19
C PHE A 182 -7.94 9.91 4.89
N PHE A 183 -8.13 10.11 6.19
CA PHE A 183 -7.17 10.79 7.06
C PHE A 183 -6.36 9.73 7.81
N LEU A 184 -5.05 9.72 7.58
CA LEU A 184 -4.12 8.74 8.11
C LEU A 184 -3.14 9.45 9.05
N ASN A 185 -3.05 9.00 10.30
CA ASN A 185 -2.07 9.51 11.25
C ASN A 185 -0.94 8.50 11.48
N ASN A 186 0.28 8.89 11.12
CA ASN A 186 1.51 8.09 11.19
C ASN A 186 1.28 6.65 10.71
N PRO A 187 0.98 6.45 9.41
CA PRO A 187 0.54 5.17 8.93
C PRO A 187 1.61 4.08 8.95
N ASN A 188 1.16 2.85 9.08
CA ASN A 188 1.97 1.64 9.04
C ASN A 188 1.11 0.44 8.65
N HIS A 189 1.74 -0.64 8.19
CA HIS A 189 1.05 -1.83 7.67
C HIS A 189 0.07 -2.46 8.68
N THR A 190 0.32 -2.34 9.99
CA THR A 190 -0.59 -2.88 11.00
C THR A 190 -1.91 -2.11 11.03
N LYS A 191 -1.85 -0.78 11.03
CA LYS A 191 -3.03 0.09 10.98
C LYS A 191 -3.75 -0.02 9.64
N ASN A 192 -2.97 -0.04 8.56
CA ASN A 192 -3.48 -0.19 7.20
C ASN A 192 -4.26 -1.51 7.05
N ASN A 193 -3.73 -2.62 7.56
CA ASN A 193 -4.44 -3.91 7.51
C ASN A 193 -5.74 -3.87 8.32
N LYS A 194 -5.77 -3.20 9.49
CA LYS A 194 -7.01 -3.07 10.28
C LYS A 194 -8.11 -2.33 9.53
N ILE A 195 -7.78 -1.25 8.82
CA ILE A 195 -8.77 -0.55 7.98
C ILE A 195 -9.14 -1.35 6.72
N ALA A 196 -8.20 -2.09 6.13
CA ALA A 196 -8.49 -3.01 5.01
C ALA A 196 -9.48 -4.11 5.42
N ILE A 197 -9.30 -4.75 6.58
CA ILE A 197 -10.28 -5.71 7.16
C ILE A 197 -11.64 -5.04 7.29
N LYS A 198 -11.70 -3.83 7.85
CA LYS A 198 -12.97 -3.13 8.05
C LYS A 198 -13.69 -2.80 6.74
N ILE A 199 -12.93 -2.38 5.74
CA ILE A 199 -13.44 -2.10 4.39
C ILE A 199 -14.01 -3.38 3.78
N MET A 200 -13.30 -4.51 3.90
CA MET A 200 -13.77 -5.80 3.43
C MET A 200 -15.06 -6.24 4.12
N GLU A 201 -15.18 -6.07 5.45
CA GLU A 201 -16.42 -6.36 6.19
C GLU A 201 -17.60 -5.53 5.67
N ILE A 202 -17.38 -4.24 5.37
CA ILE A 202 -18.41 -3.34 4.85
C ILE A 202 -18.85 -3.79 3.46
N TYR A 203 -17.89 -4.14 2.60
CA TYR A 203 -18.15 -4.65 1.26
C TYR A 203 -18.98 -5.94 1.30
N GLU A 204 -18.56 -6.95 2.07
CA GLU A 204 -19.28 -8.22 2.19
C GLU A 204 -20.69 -8.09 2.76
N ARG A 205 -20.91 -7.15 3.69
CA ARG A 205 -22.26 -6.88 4.22
C ARG A 205 -23.18 -6.28 3.16
N ARG A 206 -22.67 -5.49 2.23
CA ARG A 206 -23.47 -4.94 1.12
C ARG A 206 -23.83 -6.03 0.13
N GLU A 207 -22.87 -6.86 -0.27
CA GLU A 207 -23.09 -7.98 -1.20
C GLU A 207 -24.09 -9.02 -0.68
N LYS A 208 -24.24 -9.15 0.65
CA LYS A 208 -25.26 -10.04 1.26
C LYS A 208 -26.68 -9.46 1.29
N VAL A 209 -26.81 -8.15 1.11
CA VAL A 209 -28.09 -7.42 1.19
C VAL A 209 -28.65 -7.11 -0.21
N CYS A 210 -27.80 -7.18 -1.24
CA CYS A 210 -28.17 -7.09 -2.65
C CYS A 210 -28.52 -8.47 -3.24
#